data_AF-A0A931RQW4-F1
#
_entry.id   AF-A0A931RQW4-F1
#
_cell.length_a   1.000
_cell.length_b   1.000
_cell.length_c   1.000
_cell.angle_alpha   90.00
_cell.angle_beta   90.00
_cell.angle_gamma   90.00
#
_symmetry.space_group_name_H-M   'P 1'
#
loop_
_entity.id
_entity.type
_entity.pdbx_description
1 polymer ?
#
loop_
_entity_poly.entity_id
_entity_poly.type
_entity_poly.pdbx_seq_one_letter_code
_entity_poly.pdbx_strand_id
1 'polypeptide(L)'
;MEDKFVKITNVAYKMLEFFPEADPLKNRAKEKILTVMENLALFFNKSEWRQLSDCFMENREKRAEKLLEDIEIILNFFQLGRLQGWIGDANFLIISNEYEKISKDILFNLPQRKLFDTEVLKIENKAVEIQKQIVGNNLMMIETKEIKHDLPVSKNKHTEEKTGFLEKPVSGRQKKILEFLVENKKAQVMDLQIVLADVTKRTIRRDLDDLLEKGRVVRIGKFNQVFYELGE
;
A
#
# COMPACT_ATOMS: atom_id res chain seq x y z
N MET A 1 -13.57 1.72 -18.86
CA MET A 1 -13.48 0.80 -17.70
C MET A 1 -12.61 -0.40 -18.09
N GLU A 2 -12.79 -0.95 -19.30
CA GLU A 2 -11.91 -1.94 -19.93
C GLU A 2 -10.41 -1.56 -19.88
N ASP A 3 -10.07 -0.31 -20.19
CA ASP A 3 -8.67 0.17 -20.12
C ASP A 3 -8.02 0.03 -18.73
N LYS A 4 -8.80 0.01 -17.65
CA LYS A 4 -8.28 -0.13 -16.27
C LYS A 4 -7.77 -1.56 -16.05
N PHE A 5 -8.55 -2.56 -16.46
CA PHE A 5 -8.20 -3.97 -16.27
C PHE A 5 -7.00 -4.36 -17.12
N VAL A 6 -6.95 -3.91 -18.38
CA VAL A 6 -5.80 -4.15 -19.26
C VAL A 6 -4.51 -3.58 -18.67
N LYS A 7 -4.57 -2.37 -18.07
CA LYS A 7 -3.42 -1.77 -17.39
C LYS A 7 -2.97 -2.59 -16.17
N ILE A 8 -3.90 -3.04 -15.34
CA ILE A 8 -3.60 -3.84 -14.15
C ILE A 8 -3.00 -5.19 -14.56
N THR A 9 -3.58 -5.86 -15.56
CA THR A 9 -3.05 -7.09 -16.14
C THR A 9 -1.61 -6.90 -16.65
N ASN A 10 -1.35 -5.83 -17.40
CA ASN A 10 0.00 -5.55 -17.89
C ASN A 10 1.01 -5.31 -16.77
N VAL A 11 0.61 -4.61 -15.70
CA VAL A 11 1.45 -4.43 -14.51
C VAL A 11 1.72 -5.78 -13.84
N ALA A 12 0.69 -6.61 -13.67
CA ALA A 12 0.78 -7.94 -13.08
C ALA A 12 1.76 -8.83 -13.88
N TYR A 13 1.67 -8.79 -15.21
CA TYR A 13 2.59 -9.48 -16.12
C TYR A 13 4.04 -9.03 -15.97
N LYS A 14 4.28 -7.73 -15.92
CA LYS A 14 5.61 -7.17 -15.69
C LYS A 14 6.16 -7.58 -14.33
N MET A 15 5.33 -7.70 -13.31
CA MET A 15 5.77 -8.21 -12.01
C MET A 15 6.20 -9.68 -12.05
N LEU A 16 5.58 -10.48 -12.90
CA LEU A 16 5.99 -11.87 -13.11
C LEU A 16 7.31 -12.00 -13.88
N GLU A 17 7.80 -10.96 -14.56
CA GLU A 17 9.12 -11.00 -15.20
C GLU A 17 10.24 -11.18 -14.17
N PHE A 18 10.05 -10.68 -12.94
CA PHE A 18 11.01 -10.85 -11.84
C PHE A 18 11.05 -12.27 -11.26
N PHE A 19 10.12 -13.15 -11.65
CA PHE A 19 10.13 -14.54 -11.20
C PHE A 19 11.17 -15.33 -12.03
N PRO A 20 11.86 -16.31 -11.41
CA PRO A 20 12.77 -17.19 -12.13
C PRO A 20 12.07 -17.90 -13.30
N GLU A 21 12.73 -18.00 -14.46
CA GLU A 21 12.11 -18.60 -15.66
C GLU A 21 11.82 -20.09 -15.52
N ALA A 22 12.63 -20.80 -14.74
CA ALA A 22 12.44 -22.22 -14.46
C ALA A 22 11.32 -22.50 -13.44
N ASP A 23 10.77 -21.47 -12.79
CA ASP A 23 9.78 -21.68 -11.73
C ASP A 23 8.37 -21.90 -12.32
N PRO A 24 7.73 -23.06 -12.06
CA PRO A 24 6.38 -23.35 -12.54
C PRO A 24 5.32 -22.36 -12.02
N LEU A 25 5.61 -21.67 -10.91
CA LEU A 25 4.76 -20.64 -10.32
C LEU A 25 4.53 -19.48 -11.29
N LYS A 26 5.56 -19.09 -12.05
CA LYS A 26 5.49 -17.99 -13.02
C LYS A 26 4.43 -18.27 -14.09
N ASN A 27 4.41 -19.49 -14.63
CA ASN A 27 3.47 -19.87 -15.69
C ASN A 27 2.05 -20.01 -15.14
N ARG A 28 1.87 -20.65 -13.98
CA ARG A 28 0.55 -20.75 -13.32
C ARG A 28 -0.02 -19.38 -12.99
N ALA A 29 0.81 -18.45 -12.51
CA ALA A 29 0.39 -17.09 -12.23
C ALA A 29 -0.04 -16.35 -13.51
N LYS A 30 0.70 -16.50 -14.62
CA LYS A 30 0.30 -15.92 -15.92
C LYS A 30 -1.06 -16.43 -16.39
N GLU A 31 -1.28 -17.74 -16.36
CA GLU A 31 -2.56 -18.35 -16.76
C GLU A 31 -3.72 -17.84 -15.91
N LYS A 32 -3.53 -17.73 -14.59
CA LYS A 32 -4.53 -17.19 -13.68
C LYS A 32 -4.83 -15.72 -13.94
N ILE A 33 -3.80 -14.90 -14.19
CA ILE A 33 -3.98 -13.48 -14.52
C ILE A 33 -4.82 -13.31 -15.81
N LEU A 34 -4.58 -14.11 -16.85
CA LEU A 34 -5.40 -14.07 -18.08
C LEU A 34 -6.84 -14.49 -17.81
N THR A 35 -7.03 -15.56 -17.04
CA THR A 35 -8.36 -16.05 -16.67
C THR A 35 -9.16 -14.96 -15.94
N VAL A 36 -8.52 -14.25 -14.99
CA VAL A 36 -9.12 -13.13 -14.29
C VAL A 36 -9.42 -11.97 -15.24
N MET A 37 -8.52 -11.63 -16.16
CA MET A 37 -8.77 -10.57 -17.13
C MET A 37 -9.99 -10.87 -18.02
N GLU A 38 -10.10 -12.10 -18.53
CA GLU A 38 -11.22 -12.55 -19.34
C GLU A 38 -12.54 -12.47 -18.55
N ASN A 39 -12.55 -13.01 -17.33
CA ASN A 39 -13.72 -12.98 -16.46
C ASN A 39 -14.13 -11.55 -16.06
N LEU A 40 -13.16 -10.65 -15.84
CA LEU A 40 -13.43 -9.23 -15.58
C LEU A 40 -14.02 -8.53 -16.79
N ALA A 41 -13.48 -8.78 -17.98
CA ALA A 41 -14.00 -8.20 -19.22
C ALA A 41 -15.46 -8.62 -19.43
N LEU A 42 -15.77 -9.91 -19.23
CA LEU A 42 -17.14 -10.41 -19.27
C LEU A 42 -18.02 -9.74 -18.21
N PHE A 43 -17.57 -9.71 -16.94
CA PHE A 43 -18.36 -9.20 -15.82
C PHE A 43 -18.71 -7.71 -15.93
N PHE A 44 -17.84 -6.89 -16.52
CA PHE A 44 -18.01 -5.43 -16.60
C PHE A 44 -18.45 -4.89 -17.96
N ASN A 45 -18.46 -5.71 -19.02
CA ASN A 45 -19.04 -5.31 -20.30
C ASN A 45 -20.53 -4.96 -20.09
N LYS A 46 -21.07 -3.92 -20.72
CA LYS A 46 -22.46 -3.46 -20.50
C LYS A 46 -23.45 -3.92 -21.58
N SER A 47 -22.96 -4.37 -22.74
CA SER A 47 -23.81 -4.61 -23.93
C SER A 47 -24.57 -5.94 -23.89
N GLU A 48 -24.06 -6.96 -23.21
CA GLU A 48 -24.70 -8.29 -23.16
C GLU A 48 -25.66 -8.48 -21.97
N TRP A 49 -25.68 -7.54 -21.03
CA TRP A 49 -26.24 -7.77 -19.70
C TRP A 49 -27.66 -7.25 -19.50
N ARG A 50 -28.18 -6.39 -20.38
CA ARG A 50 -29.56 -5.86 -20.26
C ARG A 50 -30.65 -6.81 -20.77
N GLN A 51 -30.32 -7.94 -21.39
CA GLN A 51 -31.30 -8.83 -22.03
C GLN A 51 -31.56 -10.16 -21.30
N LEU A 52 -30.87 -10.46 -20.19
CA LEU A 52 -30.88 -11.79 -19.55
C LEU A 52 -31.25 -11.73 -18.05
N SER A 53 -32.27 -10.96 -17.68
CA SER A 53 -32.41 -10.45 -16.31
C SER A 53 -32.86 -11.43 -15.22
N ASP A 54 -33.54 -12.56 -15.47
CA ASP A 54 -34.18 -13.27 -14.34
C ASP A 54 -33.77 -14.74 -14.13
N CYS A 55 -33.21 -15.45 -15.11
CA CYS A 55 -32.78 -16.86 -14.95
C CYS A 55 -31.27 -17.08 -14.71
N PHE A 56 -30.42 -16.07 -14.92
CA PHE A 56 -28.94 -16.22 -14.87
C PHE A 56 -28.27 -15.68 -13.60
N MET A 57 -29.05 -15.23 -12.62
CA MET A 57 -28.54 -14.63 -11.39
C MET A 57 -27.65 -15.60 -10.58
N GLU A 58 -28.03 -16.88 -10.49
CA GLU A 58 -27.23 -17.91 -9.79
C GLU A 58 -25.89 -18.17 -10.48
N ASN A 59 -25.85 -18.09 -11.81
CA ASN A 59 -24.60 -18.20 -12.58
C ASN A 59 -23.72 -16.97 -12.42
N ARG A 60 -24.28 -15.81 -12.06
CA ARG A 60 -23.53 -14.57 -11.88
C ARG A 60 -22.83 -14.53 -10.53
N GLU A 61 -23.53 -14.91 -9.47
CA GLU A 61 -22.96 -15.01 -8.12
C GLU A 61 -21.82 -16.03 -8.11
N LYS A 62 -22.05 -17.24 -8.62
CA LYS A 62 -21.00 -18.28 -8.74
C LYS A 62 -19.79 -17.83 -9.57
N ARG A 63 -20.02 -17.08 -10.66
CA ARG A 63 -18.90 -16.52 -11.45
C ARG A 63 -18.14 -15.45 -10.69
N ALA A 64 -18.83 -14.60 -9.93
CA ALA A 64 -18.20 -13.57 -9.13
C ALA A 64 -17.42 -14.16 -7.96
N GLU A 65 -17.96 -15.17 -7.28
CA GLU A 65 -17.26 -15.96 -6.25
C GLU A 65 -15.98 -16.55 -6.80
N LYS A 66 -16.06 -17.28 -7.92
CA LYS A 66 -14.88 -17.83 -8.59
C LYS A 66 -13.87 -16.75 -8.99
N LEU A 67 -14.35 -15.60 -9.44
CA LEU A 67 -13.49 -14.49 -9.81
C LEU A 67 -12.76 -13.90 -8.59
N LEU A 68 -13.44 -13.79 -7.45
CA LEU A 68 -12.83 -13.35 -6.19
C LEU A 68 -11.79 -14.36 -5.70
N GLU A 69 -12.08 -15.66 -5.77
CA GLU A 69 -11.12 -16.73 -5.47
C GLU A 69 -9.89 -16.65 -6.38
N ASP A 70 -10.09 -16.47 -7.69
CA ASP A 70 -9.00 -16.36 -8.64
C ASP A 70 -8.14 -15.11 -8.38
N ILE A 71 -8.76 -13.99 -7.98
CA ILE A 71 -8.03 -12.78 -7.55
C ILE A 71 -7.20 -13.07 -6.29
N GLU A 72 -7.77 -13.78 -5.30
CA GLU A 72 -7.04 -14.16 -4.09
C GLU A 72 -5.83 -15.05 -4.40
N ILE A 73 -5.99 -16.02 -5.31
CA ILE A 73 -4.89 -16.87 -5.77
C ILE A 73 -3.75 -16.03 -6.38
N ILE A 74 -4.07 -15.02 -7.20
CA ILE A 74 -3.07 -14.11 -7.79
C ILE A 74 -2.33 -13.33 -6.70
N LEU A 75 -3.06 -12.80 -5.70
CA LEU A 75 -2.46 -12.07 -4.58
C LEU A 75 -1.51 -12.98 -3.78
N ASN A 76 -1.88 -14.24 -3.58
CA ASN A 76 -1.03 -15.24 -2.93
C ASN A 76 0.26 -15.49 -3.73
N PHE A 77 0.21 -15.55 -5.06
CA PHE A 77 1.42 -15.65 -5.88
C PHE A 77 2.34 -14.45 -5.71
N PHE A 78 1.80 -13.23 -5.69
CA PHE A 78 2.61 -12.03 -5.47
C PHE A 78 3.16 -11.95 -4.05
N GLN A 79 2.40 -12.42 -3.06
CA GLN A 79 2.85 -12.52 -1.68
C GLN A 79 4.03 -13.49 -1.55
N LEU A 80 3.98 -14.64 -2.22
CA LEU A 80 5.11 -15.58 -2.29
C LEU A 80 6.31 -14.94 -2.98
N GLY A 81 6.11 -14.27 -4.12
CA GLY A 81 7.19 -13.55 -4.80
C GLY A 81 7.82 -12.46 -3.94
N ARG A 82 7.03 -11.79 -3.10
CA ARG A 82 7.55 -10.82 -2.10
C ARG A 82 8.40 -11.50 -1.04
N LEU A 83 7.92 -12.61 -0.48
CA LEU A 83 8.64 -13.36 0.56
C LEU A 83 9.97 -13.93 0.05
N GLN A 84 10.04 -14.30 -1.23
CA GLN A 84 11.26 -14.76 -1.89
C GLN A 84 12.17 -13.60 -2.35
N GLY A 85 11.76 -12.34 -2.15
CA GLY A 85 12.52 -11.16 -2.54
C GLY A 85 12.49 -10.85 -4.05
N TRP A 86 11.64 -11.52 -4.84
CA TRP A 86 11.48 -11.26 -6.28
C TRP A 86 10.68 -9.99 -6.55
N ILE A 87 9.72 -9.68 -5.67
CA ILE A 87 8.90 -8.46 -5.75
C ILE A 87 9.20 -7.57 -4.55
N GLY A 88 9.54 -6.30 -4.80
CA GLY A 88 9.71 -5.31 -3.73
C GLY A 88 8.39 -4.94 -3.04
N ASP A 89 8.45 -4.59 -1.75
CA ASP A 89 7.27 -4.31 -0.93
C ASP A 89 6.35 -3.22 -1.49
N ALA A 90 6.94 -2.16 -2.06
CA ALA A 90 6.19 -1.07 -2.67
C ALA A 90 5.38 -1.55 -3.89
N ASN A 91 5.98 -2.40 -4.73
CA ASN A 91 5.34 -2.97 -5.90
C ASN A 91 4.20 -3.91 -5.50
N PHE A 92 4.48 -4.82 -4.55
CA PHE A 92 3.46 -5.71 -4.00
C PHE A 92 2.26 -4.92 -3.46
N LEU A 93 2.50 -3.86 -2.68
CA LEU A 93 1.40 -3.08 -2.12
C LEU A 93 0.55 -2.39 -3.20
N ILE A 94 1.19 -1.82 -4.22
CA ILE A 94 0.47 -1.15 -5.31
C ILE A 94 -0.45 -2.16 -6.02
N ILE A 95 0.07 -3.33 -6.39
CA ILE A 95 -0.72 -4.32 -7.13
C ILE A 95 -1.84 -4.89 -6.26
N SER A 96 -1.56 -5.17 -4.98
CA SER A 96 -2.57 -5.68 -4.04
C SER A 96 -3.72 -4.69 -3.86
N ASN A 97 -3.41 -3.40 -3.68
CA ASN A 97 -4.44 -2.36 -3.56
C ASN A 97 -5.31 -2.24 -4.82
N GLU A 98 -4.74 -2.42 -6.02
CA GLU A 98 -5.53 -2.36 -7.25
C GLU A 98 -6.47 -3.57 -7.39
N TYR A 99 -6.02 -4.77 -7.05
CA TYR A 99 -6.87 -5.96 -7.03
C TYR A 99 -7.94 -5.89 -5.93
N GLU A 100 -7.63 -5.35 -4.75
CA GLU A 100 -8.63 -5.13 -3.70
C GLU A 100 -9.74 -4.17 -4.14
N LYS A 101 -9.39 -3.09 -4.87
CA LYS A 101 -10.40 -2.20 -5.45
C LYS A 101 -11.29 -2.95 -6.44
N ILE A 102 -10.71 -3.82 -7.27
CA ILE A 102 -11.49 -4.67 -8.18
C ILE A 102 -12.44 -5.59 -7.41
N SER A 103 -11.97 -6.25 -6.36
CA SER A 103 -12.81 -7.12 -5.53
C SER A 103 -13.99 -6.36 -4.92
N LYS A 104 -13.75 -5.13 -4.44
CA LYS A 104 -14.81 -4.24 -3.93
C LYS A 104 -15.79 -3.84 -5.02
N ASP A 105 -15.29 -3.51 -6.21
CA ASP A 105 -16.12 -3.18 -7.38
C ASP A 105 -17.01 -4.38 -7.77
N ILE A 106 -16.48 -5.61 -7.78
CA ILE A 106 -17.25 -6.84 -8.05
C ILE A 106 -18.36 -6.99 -6.99
N LEU A 107 -18.00 -6.90 -5.72
CA LEU A 107 -18.92 -7.09 -4.60
C LEU A 107 -20.05 -6.05 -4.61
N PHE A 108 -19.74 -4.79 -4.93
CA PHE A 108 -20.74 -3.72 -5.05
C PHE A 108 -21.74 -3.96 -6.20
N ASN A 109 -21.31 -4.64 -7.27
CA ASN A 109 -22.15 -4.93 -8.42
C ASN A 109 -22.99 -6.21 -8.26
N LEU A 110 -22.79 -6.99 -7.19
CA LEU A 110 -23.62 -8.15 -6.90
C LEU A 110 -24.96 -7.73 -6.26
N PRO A 111 -26.09 -8.35 -6.65
CA PRO A 111 -27.36 -8.12 -5.98
C PRO A 111 -27.23 -8.58 -4.52
N GLN A 112 -27.43 -7.67 -3.58
CA GLN A 112 -27.29 -7.90 -2.15
C GLN A 112 -28.29 -8.96 -1.66
N ARG A 113 -27.91 -10.24 -1.70
CA ARG A 113 -28.57 -11.34 -0.98
C ARG A 113 -27.48 -12.26 -0.40
N LYS A 114 -26.94 -11.87 0.76
CA LYS A 114 -26.06 -12.65 1.67
C LYS A 114 -24.56 -12.75 1.30
N LEU A 115 -23.79 -11.68 1.47
CA LEU A 115 -22.32 -11.80 1.57
C LEU A 115 -21.69 -10.93 2.66
N PHE A 116 -22.50 -10.38 3.56
CA PHE A 116 -22.01 -9.81 4.81
C PHE A 116 -22.33 -10.79 5.92
N ASP A 117 -21.40 -11.71 6.11
CA ASP A 117 -20.92 -12.16 7.41
C ASP A 117 -19.97 -13.30 7.10
N THR A 118 -18.67 -13.08 7.33
CA THR A 118 -17.69 -14.08 7.83
C THR A 118 -16.30 -13.98 7.20
N GLU A 119 -16.10 -13.55 5.95
CA GLU A 119 -14.76 -13.68 5.31
C GLU A 119 -13.97 -12.39 5.08
N VAL A 120 -14.62 -11.27 4.73
CA VAL A 120 -13.88 -10.00 4.52
C VAL A 120 -13.30 -9.45 5.83
N LEU A 121 -13.95 -9.68 6.98
CA LEU A 121 -13.43 -9.38 8.31
C LEU A 121 -12.30 -10.33 8.75
N LYS A 122 -12.20 -11.54 8.18
CA LYS A 122 -11.10 -12.45 8.49
C LYS A 122 -9.80 -12.00 7.81
N ILE A 123 -9.87 -11.40 6.62
CA ILE A 123 -8.69 -10.95 5.87
C ILE A 123 -8.01 -9.78 6.58
N GLU A 124 -8.76 -8.78 7.06
CA GLU A 124 -8.20 -7.65 7.82
C GLU A 124 -7.56 -8.12 9.14
N ASN A 125 -8.18 -9.07 9.84
CA ASN A 125 -7.63 -9.61 11.09
C ASN A 125 -6.40 -10.51 10.87
N LYS A 126 -6.37 -11.34 9.82
CA LYS A 126 -5.21 -12.21 9.50
C LYS A 126 -4.00 -11.40 9.07
N ALA A 127 -4.19 -10.32 8.30
CA ALA A 127 -3.12 -9.42 7.91
C ALA A 127 -2.51 -8.67 9.11
N VAL A 128 -3.34 -8.25 10.07
CA VAL A 128 -2.90 -7.62 11.32
C VAL A 128 -2.17 -8.62 12.23
N GLU A 129 -2.61 -9.88 12.28
CA GLU A 129 -2.00 -10.93 13.09
C GLU A 129 -0.65 -11.39 12.54
N ILE A 130 -0.52 -11.50 11.21
CA ILE A 130 0.76 -11.75 10.53
C ILE A 130 1.75 -10.59 10.78
N GLN A 131 1.28 -9.33 10.77
CA GLN A 131 2.14 -8.18 11.11
C GLN A 131 2.59 -8.20 12.58
N LYS A 132 1.72 -8.59 13.51
CA LYS A 132 2.09 -8.74 14.94
C LYS A 132 3.10 -9.86 15.16
N GLN A 133 2.99 -10.98 14.45
CA GLN A 133 3.95 -12.10 14.56
C GLN A 133 5.33 -11.76 13.97
N ILE A 134 5.38 -11.00 12.87
CA ILE A 134 6.65 -10.55 12.26
C ILE A 134 7.38 -9.54 13.16
N VAL A 135 6.65 -8.66 13.85
CA VAL A 135 7.24 -7.68 14.79
C VAL A 135 7.61 -8.35 16.12
N GLY A 136 6.84 -9.32 16.60
CA GLY A 136 7.09 -10.03 17.85
C GLY A 136 8.28 -11.00 17.81
N ASN A 137 8.50 -11.67 16.67
CA ASN A 137 9.56 -12.69 16.57
C ASN A 137 10.96 -12.13 16.31
N ASN A 138 11.09 -10.86 15.90
CA ASN A 138 12.39 -10.22 15.69
C ASN A 138 13.05 -9.66 16.98
N LEU A 139 12.45 -9.87 18.16
CA LEU A 139 12.99 -9.38 19.44
C LEU A 139 13.67 -10.46 20.31
N MET A 140 13.70 -11.72 19.89
CA MET A 140 14.38 -12.80 20.62
C MET A 140 15.27 -13.62 19.69
N MET A 141 16.44 -13.10 19.36
CA MET A 141 17.67 -13.85 18.98
C MET A 141 18.74 -12.85 18.51
N ILE A 142 19.31 -12.11 19.46
CA ILE A 142 20.69 -11.62 19.33
C ILE A 142 21.42 -12.15 20.56
N GLU A 143 21.75 -13.44 20.55
CA GLU A 143 22.85 -13.95 21.37
C GLU A 143 24.15 -13.54 20.69
N THR A 144 24.92 -12.76 21.42
CA THR A 144 26.29 -12.35 21.13
C THR A 144 27.18 -13.56 20.87
N LYS A 145 27.63 -13.74 19.63
CA LYS A 145 28.84 -14.50 19.32
C LYS A 145 29.93 -13.53 18.86
N GLU A 146 30.90 -13.34 19.73
CA GLU A 146 32.18 -12.71 19.43
C GLU A 146 32.86 -13.46 18.27
N ILE A 147 33.04 -12.79 17.14
CA ILE A 147 33.96 -13.21 16.10
C ILE A 147 35.11 -12.22 16.12
N LYS A 148 36.24 -12.66 16.68
CA LYS A 148 37.54 -12.03 16.51
C LYS A 148 37.98 -12.33 15.08
N HIS A 149 38.13 -11.29 14.26
CA HIS A 149 38.98 -11.38 13.09
C HIS A 149 39.69 -10.04 12.84
N ASP A 150 40.99 -10.17 12.65
CA ASP A 150 41.97 -9.11 12.52
C ASP A 150 41.93 -8.39 11.17
N LEU A 151 42.23 -7.07 11.24
CA LEU A 151 42.75 -6.13 10.22
C LEU A 151 41.76 -5.47 9.21
N PRO A 152 42.06 -4.25 8.68
CA PRO A 152 42.97 -3.20 9.15
C PRO A 152 42.32 -1.82 9.35
N VAL A 153 42.98 -1.07 10.22
CA VAL A 153 42.94 0.37 10.46
C VAL A 153 42.60 1.22 9.23
N SER A 154 41.51 1.98 9.31
CA SER A 154 41.41 3.28 8.63
C SER A 154 40.89 4.31 9.62
N LYS A 155 41.79 5.23 9.97
CA LYS A 155 41.56 6.33 10.89
C LYS A 155 40.64 7.34 10.22
N ASN A 156 39.57 7.76 10.89
CA ASN A 156 39.40 9.17 11.20
C ASN A 156 38.46 9.37 12.39
N LYS A 157 39.07 9.91 13.46
CA LYS A 157 38.46 10.48 14.64
C LYS A 157 37.67 11.74 14.22
N HIS A 158 36.49 11.94 14.79
CA HIS A 158 36.29 12.97 15.81
C HIS A 158 34.87 12.86 16.39
N THR A 159 34.81 12.32 17.60
CA THR A 159 33.77 12.62 18.58
C THR A 159 33.93 14.07 18.99
N GLU A 160 32.92 14.91 18.79
CA GLU A 160 32.71 16.13 19.57
C GLU A 160 31.20 16.32 19.79
N GLU A 161 30.81 16.18 21.04
CA GLU A 161 29.59 16.75 21.61
C GLU A 161 29.59 18.27 21.38
N LYS A 162 28.56 18.80 20.71
CA LYS A 162 28.17 20.21 20.82
C LYS A 162 26.65 20.35 20.90
N THR A 163 26.20 20.46 22.14
CA THR A 163 25.13 21.34 22.59
C THR A 163 25.16 22.67 21.84
N GLY A 164 24.03 23.04 21.23
CA GLY A 164 23.86 24.34 20.57
C GLY A 164 23.05 24.31 19.28
N PHE A 165 21.86 23.71 19.29
CA PHE A 165 20.89 24.00 18.22
C PHE A 165 20.33 25.40 18.46
N LEU A 166 20.92 26.38 17.77
CA LEU A 166 20.29 27.67 17.52
C LEU A 166 18.89 27.39 16.94
N GLU A 167 17.85 27.61 17.74
CA GLU A 167 16.46 27.55 17.28
C GLU A 167 16.29 28.57 16.15
N LYS A 168 16.42 28.12 14.89
CA LYS A 168 16.10 28.96 13.74
C LYS A 168 14.64 29.39 13.91
N PRO A 169 14.36 30.70 13.98
CA PRO A 169 13.01 31.18 14.21
C PRO A 169 12.09 30.63 13.13
N VAL A 170 10.94 30.13 13.56
CA VAL A 170 9.91 29.59 12.69
C VAL A 170 9.50 30.68 11.70
N SER A 171 9.59 30.39 10.40
CA SER A 171 9.19 31.34 9.36
C SER A 171 7.71 31.71 9.53
N GLY A 172 7.32 32.95 9.20
CA GLY A 172 5.92 33.39 9.29
C GLY A 172 4.94 32.47 8.55
N ARG A 173 5.40 31.78 7.51
CA ARG A 173 4.64 30.74 6.80
C ARG A 173 4.47 29.46 7.61
N GLN A 174 5.55 28.97 8.23
CA GLN A 174 5.50 27.80 9.12
C GLN A 174 4.60 28.05 10.32
N LYS A 175 4.54 29.29 10.82
CA LYS A 175 3.62 29.68 11.90
C LYS A 175 2.15 29.50 11.50
N LYS A 176 1.77 29.92 10.28
CA LYS A 176 0.42 29.69 9.75
C LYS A 176 0.08 28.21 9.62
N ILE A 177 1.05 27.36 9.26
CA ILE A 177 0.86 25.90 9.22
C ILE A 177 0.54 25.37 10.62
N LEU A 178 1.29 25.80 11.64
CA LEU A 178 1.06 25.40 13.02
C LEU A 178 -0.30 25.89 13.54
N GLU A 179 -0.67 27.15 13.29
CA GLU A 179 -1.98 27.71 13.65
C GLU A 179 -3.13 26.89 13.04
N PHE A 180 -3.00 26.51 11.77
CA PHE A 180 -3.99 25.65 11.11
C PHE A 180 -4.10 24.25 11.74
N LEU A 181 -2.96 23.65 12.12
CA LEU A 181 -2.91 22.35 12.76
C LEU A 181 -3.47 22.38 14.19
N VAL A 182 -3.33 23.49 14.92
CA VAL A 182 -3.97 23.69 16.23
C VAL A 182 -5.49 23.65 16.09
N GLU A 183 -6.04 24.29 15.06
CA GLU A 183 -7.49 24.37 14.84
C GLU A 183 -8.08 23.05 14.30
N ASN A 184 -7.39 22.37 13.37
CA ASN A 184 -7.94 21.23 12.64
C ASN A 184 -7.44 19.86 13.15
N LYS A 185 -6.52 19.83 14.13
CA LYS A 185 -5.83 18.66 14.71
C LYS A 185 -4.95 17.87 13.73
N LYS A 186 -5.40 17.68 12.49
CA LYS A 186 -4.69 17.00 11.41
C LYS A 186 -4.94 17.67 10.07
N ALA A 187 -3.94 17.64 9.19
CA ALA A 187 -4.07 18.19 7.85
C ALA A 187 -3.30 17.38 6.80
N GLN A 188 -3.82 17.35 5.58
CA GLN A 188 -3.05 16.94 4.40
C GLN A 188 -2.43 18.17 3.72
N VAL A 189 -1.48 17.90 2.82
CA VAL A 189 -0.82 18.95 2.01
C VAL A 189 -1.84 19.75 1.17
N MET A 190 -2.96 19.13 0.76
CA MET A 190 -4.00 19.86 0.03
C MET A 190 -4.77 20.85 0.92
N ASP A 191 -5.07 20.48 2.16
CA ASP A 191 -5.79 21.35 3.09
C ASP A 191 -4.97 22.61 3.41
N LEU A 192 -3.67 22.42 3.63
CA LEU A 192 -2.72 23.52 3.84
C LEU A 192 -2.56 24.42 2.61
N GLN A 193 -2.76 23.88 1.40
CA GLN A 193 -2.70 24.67 0.17
C GLN A 193 -3.88 25.63 0.03
N ILE A 194 -5.05 25.28 0.59
CA ILE A 194 -6.23 26.17 0.58
C ILE A 194 -5.94 27.43 1.42
N VAL A 195 -5.26 27.25 2.56
CA VAL A 195 -4.91 28.35 3.48
C VAL A 195 -3.71 29.15 2.99
N LEU A 196 -2.79 28.50 2.29
CA LEU A 196 -1.58 29.09 1.72
C LEU A 196 -1.64 29.09 0.19
N ALA A 197 -2.62 29.80 -0.37
CA ALA A 197 -2.88 29.83 -1.82
C ALA A 197 -1.66 30.28 -2.65
N ASP A 198 -0.79 31.14 -2.10
CA ASP A 198 0.41 31.66 -2.77
C ASP A 198 1.60 30.68 -2.77
N VAL A 199 1.43 29.48 -2.20
CA VAL A 199 2.52 28.54 -1.93
C VAL A 199 2.29 27.21 -2.65
N THR A 200 3.31 26.75 -3.38
CA THR A 200 3.24 25.46 -4.07
C THR A 200 3.27 24.28 -3.11
N LYS A 201 2.67 23.15 -3.49
CA LYS A 201 2.74 21.88 -2.74
C LYS A 201 4.16 21.46 -2.37
N ARG A 202 5.14 21.74 -3.25
CA ARG A 202 6.56 21.41 -3.01
C ARG A 202 7.13 22.24 -1.86
N THR A 203 6.77 23.51 -1.79
CA THR A 203 7.21 24.41 -0.72
C THR A 203 6.56 24.04 0.61
N ILE A 204 5.26 23.70 0.62
CA ILE A 204 4.57 23.23 1.82
C ILE A 204 5.23 21.95 2.37
N ARG A 205 5.57 20.98 1.50
CA ARG A 205 6.27 19.76 1.94
C ARG A 205 7.62 20.08 2.57
N ARG A 206 8.41 20.98 1.99
CA ARG A 206 9.69 21.42 2.58
C ARG A 206 9.49 22.05 3.96
N ASP A 207 8.48 22.91 4.12
CA ASP A 207 8.20 23.51 5.43
C ASP A 207 7.77 22.48 6.46
N LEU A 208 7.00 21.47 6.05
CA LEU A 208 6.59 20.36 6.91
C LEU A 208 7.77 19.47 7.27
N ASP A 209 8.68 19.20 6.32
CA ASP A 209 9.92 18.46 6.58
C ASP A 209 10.80 19.22 7.59
N ASP A 210 10.93 20.54 7.47
CA ASP A 210 11.63 21.38 8.45
C ASP A 210 10.96 21.34 9.84
N LEU A 211 9.62 21.27 9.89
CA LEU A 211 8.87 21.17 11.14
C LEU A 211 8.95 19.78 11.77
N LEU A 212 9.03 18.72 10.95
CA LEU A 212 9.25 17.33 11.38
C LEU A 212 10.64 17.19 12.02
N GLU A 213 11.68 17.75 11.38
CA GLU A 213 13.05 17.74 11.91
C GLU A 213 13.14 18.47 13.26
N LYS A 214 12.31 19.51 13.46
CA LYS A 214 12.18 20.24 14.73
C LYS A 214 11.26 19.56 15.75
N GLY A 215 10.64 18.43 15.43
CA GLY A 215 9.69 17.74 16.30
C GLY A 215 8.39 18.50 16.58
N ARG A 216 8.06 19.55 15.81
CA ARG A 216 6.85 20.37 16.01
C ARG A 216 5.61 19.73 15.40
N VAL A 217 5.80 18.85 14.43
CA VAL A 217 4.73 18.08 13.79
C VAL A 217 5.15 16.62 13.67
N VAL A 218 4.18 15.72 13.61
CA VAL A 218 4.39 14.29 13.39
C VAL A 218 3.66 13.89 12.11
N ARG A 219 4.28 13.02 11.32
CA ARG A 219 3.70 12.47 10.10
C ARG A 219 3.03 11.15 10.40
N ILE A 220 1.73 11.07 10.15
CA ILE A 220 0.89 9.89 10.40
C ILE A 220 0.33 9.36 9.07
N GLY A 221 0.23 8.05 8.96
CA GLY A 221 -0.33 7.36 7.80
C GLY A 221 0.70 6.95 6.75
N LYS A 222 0.24 6.33 5.67
CA LYS A 222 1.09 5.71 4.64
C LYS A 222 0.62 6.14 3.23
N PHE A 223 1.58 6.29 2.31
CA PHE A 223 1.35 6.56 0.89
C PHE A 223 0.55 7.84 0.59
N ASN A 224 -0.63 7.71 -0.02
CA ASN A 224 -1.52 8.80 -0.38
C ASN A 224 -2.39 9.28 0.80
N GLN A 225 -2.36 8.57 1.92
CA GLN A 225 -3.07 8.91 3.16
C GLN A 225 -2.09 9.41 4.22
N VAL A 226 -1.26 10.39 3.84
CA VAL A 226 -0.33 11.05 4.77
C VAL A 226 -1.01 12.27 5.37
N PHE A 227 -1.01 12.33 6.69
CA PHE A 227 -1.51 13.43 7.51
C PHE A 227 -0.38 13.97 8.37
N TYR A 228 -0.47 15.23 8.72
CA TYR A 228 0.43 15.90 9.65
C TYR A 228 -0.38 16.35 10.86
N GLU A 229 0.12 16.06 12.05
CA GLU A 229 -0.46 16.45 13.34
C GLU A 229 0.60 17.19 14.17
N LEU A 230 0.20 17.90 15.23
CA LEU A 230 1.16 18.52 16.15
C LEU A 230 1.94 17.44 16.91
N GLY A 231 3.25 17.65 17.06
CA GLY A 231 4.08 16.81 17.93
C GLY A 231 3.85 17.16 19.40
N GLU A 232 3.78 16.13 20.25
CA GLU A 232 3.78 16.26 21.71
C GLU A 232 5.15 16.67 22.26
#